data_AF-A0A928H3T4-F1
#
_entry.id   AF-A0A928H3T4-F1
#
_cell.length_a   1.000
_cell.length_b   1.000
_cell.length_c   1.000
_cell.angle_alpha   90.00
_cell.angle_beta   90.00
_cell.angle_gamma   90.00
#
_symmetry.space_group_name_H-M   'P 1'
#
loop_
_entity.id
_entity.type
_entity.pdbx_description
1 polymer ?
#
loop_
_entity_poly.entity_id
_entity_poly.type
_entity_poly.pdbx_seq_one_letter_code
_entity_poly.pdbx_strand_id
1 'polypeptide(L)'
;MSEEAENIVPGQESVTENLSPEEKLAELEKAYAGLQQQYEELKSRNILEKISIETGCTDPEYLRFCAARKNIDLNDPEALREFAGQLAAVSPGCFKARITPGSSAGTALQPASAAGSAAEDIHGDRINRIALSIDHAPEAV
;
A
#
# COMPACT_ATOMS: atom_id res chain seq x y z
N MET A 1 -56.19 -15.48 -48.99
CA MET A 1 -56.17 -15.72 -47.53
C MET A 1 -55.00 -16.66 -47.28
N SER A 2 -53.86 -16.26 -46.76
CA SER A 2 -53.51 -15.03 -46.05
C SER A 2 -52.10 -14.61 -46.45
N GLU A 3 -51.95 -13.31 -46.70
CA GLU A 3 -50.70 -12.58 -46.60
C GLU A 3 -50.24 -12.63 -45.14
N GLU A 4 -49.01 -13.06 -44.86
CA GLU A 4 -48.29 -12.62 -43.68
C GLU A 4 -46.96 -12.05 -44.13
N ALA A 5 -46.79 -10.79 -43.72
CA ALA A 5 -45.90 -9.82 -44.28
C ALA A 5 -44.44 -10.08 -43.91
N GLU A 6 -43.58 -9.67 -44.83
CA GLU A 6 -42.23 -9.19 -44.54
C GLU A 6 -42.20 -8.41 -43.23
N ASN A 7 -41.33 -8.84 -42.31
CA ASN A 7 -40.68 -7.91 -41.40
C ASN A 7 -39.17 -8.11 -41.49
N ILE A 8 -38.66 -7.91 -42.71
CA ILE A 8 -37.24 -7.69 -42.95
C ILE A 8 -37.05 -6.21 -42.65
N VAL A 9 -36.48 -5.89 -41.48
CA VAL A 9 -36.02 -4.53 -41.18
C VAL A 9 -34.89 -4.22 -42.19
N PRO A 10 -35.09 -3.28 -43.13
CA PRO A 10 -34.02 -2.91 -44.05
C PRO A 10 -33.15 -1.86 -43.35
N GLY A 11 -31.89 -2.19 -43.08
CA GLY A 11 -30.91 -1.19 -42.63
C GLY A 11 -30.10 -1.52 -41.38
N GLN A 12 -29.83 -2.78 -41.07
CA GLN A 12 -28.65 -3.12 -40.28
C GLN A 12 -27.73 -4.04 -41.08
N GLU A 13 -27.21 -3.50 -42.17
CA GLU A 13 -25.83 -3.80 -42.53
C GLU A 13 -24.99 -3.25 -41.36
N SER A 14 -24.63 -4.11 -40.40
CA SER A 14 -23.56 -3.77 -39.47
C SER A 14 -22.32 -3.58 -40.33
N VAL A 15 -21.97 -2.32 -40.54
CA VAL A 15 -20.81 -1.83 -41.25
C VAL A 15 -19.58 -2.53 -40.70
N THR A 16 -19.21 -3.66 -41.30
CA THR A 16 -17.84 -4.15 -41.25
C THR A 16 -17.07 -3.16 -42.10
N GLU A 17 -16.64 -2.08 -41.43
CA GLU A 17 -15.83 -1.02 -41.99
C GLU A 17 -14.77 -1.60 -42.92
N ASN A 18 -14.86 -1.21 -44.20
CA ASN A 18 -13.81 -1.39 -45.20
C ASN A 18 -12.63 -0.47 -44.85
N LEU A 19 -12.07 -0.61 -43.64
CA LEU A 19 -10.81 0.03 -43.27
C LEU A 19 -9.72 -0.53 -44.20
N SER A 20 -8.97 0.38 -44.81
CA SER A 20 -7.76 0.04 -45.56
C SER A 20 -6.84 -0.79 -44.66
N PRO A 21 -6.06 -1.74 -45.21
CA PRO A 21 -5.06 -2.48 -44.43
C PRO A 21 -4.15 -1.58 -43.58
N GLU A 22 -3.87 -0.36 -44.05
CA GLU A 22 -3.08 0.64 -43.33
C GLU A 22 -3.80 1.21 -42.09
N GLU A 23 -5.12 1.44 -42.18
CA GLU A 23 -5.92 1.94 -41.05
C GLU A 23 -6.12 0.86 -39.99
N LYS A 24 -6.32 -0.40 -40.42
CA LYS A 24 -6.35 -1.56 -39.50
C LYS A 24 -5.02 -1.74 -38.78
N LEU A 25 -3.90 -1.52 -39.46
CA LEU A 25 -2.57 -1.58 -38.85
C LEU A 25 -2.41 -0.47 -37.79
N ALA A 26 -2.77 0.76 -38.12
CA ALA A 26 -2.69 1.89 -37.20
C ALA A 26 -3.59 1.73 -35.96
N GLU A 27 -4.78 1.16 -36.13
CA GLU A 27 -5.68 0.86 -35.02
C GLU A 27 -5.14 -0.26 -34.14
N LEU A 28 -4.55 -1.30 -34.74
CA LEU A 28 -3.90 -2.39 -34.03
C LEU A 28 -2.68 -1.90 -33.23
N GLU A 29 -1.85 -1.04 -33.82
CA GLU A 29 -0.69 -0.43 -33.15
C GLU A 29 -1.12 0.43 -31.96
N LYS A 30 -2.19 1.23 -32.12
CA LYS A 30 -2.76 2.02 -31.04
C LYS A 30 -3.32 1.14 -29.92
N ALA A 31 -4.03 0.06 -30.27
CA ALA A 31 -4.55 -0.90 -29.31
C ALA A 31 -3.41 -1.61 -28.56
N TYR A 32 -2.33 -1.97 -29.26
CA TYR A 32 -1.15 -2.60 -28.67
C TYR A 32 -0.42 -1.66 -27.70
N ALA A 33 -0.25 -0.38 -28.07
CA ALA A 33 0.32 0.62 -27.18
C ALA A 33 -0.52 0.80 -25.90
N GLY A 34 -1.85 0.84 -26.03
CA GLY A 34 -2.76 0.89 -24.89
C GLY A 34 -2.65 -0.35 -23.99
N LEU A 35 -2.55 -1.54 -24.59
CA LEU A 35 -2.36 -2.79 -23.85
C LEU A 35 -1.01 -2.83 -23.12
N GLN A 36 0.06 -2.37 -23.78
CA GLN A 36 1.39 -2.31 -23.20
C GLN A 36 1.43 -1.35 -22.00
N GLN A 37 0.76 -0.21 -22.09
CA GLN A 37 0.64 0.73 -20.97
C GLN A 37 -0.09 0.11 -19.77
N GLN A 38 -1.20 -0.59 -20.00
CA GLN A 38 -1.94 -1.29 -18.94
C GLN A 38 -1.10 -2.39 -18.28
N TYR A 39 -0.31 -3.11 -19.07
CA TYR A 39 0.59 -4.15 -18.57
C TYR A 39 1.66 -3.59 -17.64
N GLU A 40 2.34 -2.51 -18.04
CA GLU A 40 3.38 -1.87 -17.21
C GLU A 40 2.79 -1.24 -15.94
N GLU A 41 1.58 -0.68 -16.01
CA GLU A 41 0.87 -0.18 -14.82
C GLU A 41 0.53 -1.32 -13.84
N LEU A 42 0.02 -2.45 -14.35
CA LEU A 42 -0.29 -3.61 -13.51
C LEU A 42 0.97 -4.19 -12.85
N LYS A 43 2.07 -4.27 -13.60
CA LYS A 43 3.36 -4.77 -13.14
C LYS A 43 3.94 -3.88 -12.04
N SER A 44 4.03 -2.58 -12.27
CA SER A 44 4.52 -1.62 -11.27
C SER A 44 3.65 -1.61 -10.01
N ARG A 45 2.32 -1.73 -10.16
CA ARG A 45 1.40 -1.88 -9.00
C ARG A 45 1.69 -3.14 -8.19
N ASN A 46 1.93 -4.28 -8.85
CA ASN A 46 2.24 -5.53 -8.15
C ASN A 46 3.58 -5.46 -7.40
N ILE A 47 4.59 -4.84 -8.01
CA ILE A 47 5.89 -4.61 -7.37
C ILE A 47 5.72 -3.73 -6.13
N LEU A 48 5.03 -2.59 -6.28
CA LEU A 48 4.74 -1.66 -5.21
C LEU A 48 4.01 -2.33 -4.04
N GLU A 49 2.99 -3.14 -4.32
CA GLU A 49 2.23 -3.87 -3.31
C GLU A 49 3.13 -4.85 -2.54
N LYS A 50 3.96 -5.64 -3.24
CA LYS A 50 4.92 -6.55 -2.60
C LYS A 50 5.90 -5.81 -1.70
N ILE A 51 6.52 -4.74 -2.20
CA ILE A 51 7.48 -3.95 -1.41
C ILE A 51 6.80 -3.28 -0.21
N SER A 52 5.56 -2.80 -0.35
CA SER A 52 4.81 -2.22 0.76
C SER A 52 4.61 -3.22 1.90
N ILE A 53 4.31 -4.48 1.56
CA ILE A 53 4.15 -5.57 2.53
C ILE A 53 5.49 -5.91 3.19
N GLU A 54 6.55 -6.08 2.40
CA GLU A 54 7.90 -6.43 2.89
C GLU A 54 8.47 -5.39 3.85
N THR A 55 8.26 -4.11 3.53
CA THR A 55 8.80 -2.97 4.29
C THR A 55 7.87 -2.56 5.43
N GLY A 56 6.61 -2.99 5.38
CA GLY A 56 5.58 -2.64 6.35
C GLY A 56 4.91 -1.30 6.08
N CYS A 57 5.07 -0.72 4.88
CA CYS A 57 4.36 0.49 4.50
C CYS A 57 2.84 0.25 4.56
N THR A 58 2.10 1.12 5.26
CA THR A 58 0.66 0.97 5.45
C THR A 58 -0.15 1.44 4.25
N ASP A 59 0.43 2.29 3.41
CA ASP A 59 -0.19 2.86 2.23
C ASP A 59 0.74 2.76 1.01
N PRO A 60 0.47 1.82 0.07
CA PRO A 60 1.24 1.70 -1.16
C PRO A 60 1.18 2.96 -2.04
N GLU A 61 0.06 3.69 -2.07
CA GLU A 61 -0.06 4.90 -2.89
C GLU A 61 0.78 6.05 -2.33
N TYR A 62 0.94 6.13 -1.00
CA TYR A 62 1.90 7.03 -0.38
C TYR A 62 3.33 6.72 -0.81
N LEU A 63 3.71 5.43 -0.84
CA LEU A 63 5.02 5.00 -1.33
C LEU A 63 5.21 5.37 -2.81
N ARG A 64 4.18 5.17 -3.65
CA ARG A 64 4.18 5.57 -5.07
C ARG A 64 4.39 7.07 -5.25
N PHE A 65 3.64 7.88 -4.50
CA PHE A 65 3.75 9.33 -4.53
C PHE A 65 5.16 9.80 -4.15
N CYS A 66 5.71 9.25 -3.07
CA CYS A 66 7.05 9.59 -2.61
C CYS A 66 8.14 9.15 -3.60
N ALA A 67 8.01 7.95 -4.17
CA ALA A 67 8.91 7.42 -5.19
C ALA A 67 8.90 8.29 -6.46
N ALA A 68 7.71 8.65 -6.95
CA ALA A 68 7.56 9.54 -8.11
C ALA A 68 8.20 10.92 -7.87
N ARG A 69 7.98 11.52 -6.69
CA ARG A 69 8.59 12.81 -6.32
C ARG A 69 10.12 12.74 -6.23
N LYS A 70 10.68 11.56 -6.03
CA LYS A 70 12.13 11.30 -5.97
C LYS A 70 12.69 10.71 -7.26
N ASN A 71 11.87 10.56 -8.30
CA ASN A 71 12.22 9.91 -9.57
C ASN A 71 12.79 8.49 -9.38
N ILE A 72 12.24 7.73 -8.44
CA ILE A 72 12.56 6.31 -8.26
C ILE A 72 11.73 5.50 -9.27
N ASP A 73 12.38 4.57 -9.97
CA ASP A 73 11.69 3.65 -10.87
C ASP A 73 10.84 2.65 -10.09
N LEU A 74 9.55 2.60 -10.39
CA LEU A 74 8.59 1.67 -9.77
C LEU A 74 8.74 0.24 -10.30
N ASN A 75 9.45 0.05 -11.41
CA ASN A 75 9.76 -1.26 -11.98
C ASN A 75 11.06 -1.85 -11.44
N ASP A 76 11.84 -1.08 -10.70
CA ASP A 76 13.04 -1.55 -10.01
C ASP A 76 12.72 -1.87 -8.54
N PRO A 77 12.53 -3.16 -8.20
CA PRO A 77 12.18 -3.56 -6.85
C PRO A 77 13.32 -3.31 -5.85
N GLU A 78 14.59 -3.30 -6.28
CA GLU A 78 15.72 -3.08 -5.37
C GLU A 78 15.79 -1.61 -4.96
N ALA A 79 15.75 -0.69 -5.94
CA ALA A 79 15.71 0.74 -5.70
C ALA A 79 14.49 1.14 -4.85
N LEU A 80 13.32 0.57 -5.15
CA LEU A 80 12.09 0.86 -4.40
C LEU A 80 12.16 0.34 -2.95
N ARG A 81 12.78 -0.83 -2.71
CA ARG A 81 12.96 -1.36 -1.36
C ARG A 81 13.92 -0.51 -0.54
N GLU A 82 15.05 -0.10 -1.12
CA GLU A 82 16.00 0.78 -0.46
C GLU A 82 15.33 2.11 -0.10
N PHE A 83 14.62 2.71 -1.06
CA PHE A 83 13.89 3.94 -0.86
C PHE A 83 12.82 3.81 0.24
N ALA A 84 12.03 2.74 0.26
CA ALA A 84 11.04 2.49 1.29
C ALA A 84 11.67 2.37 2.69
N GLY A 85 12.86 1.77 2.80
CA GLY A 85 13.63 1.74 4.06
C GLY A 85 14.07 3.11 4.55
N GLN A 86 14.56 3.97 3.65
CA GLN A 86 14.88 5.36 3.96
C GLN A 86 13.62 6.15 4.35
N LEU A 87 12.51 5.93 3.64
CA LEU A 87 11.23 6.57 3.90
C LEU A 87 10.67 6.19 5.28
N ALA A 88 10.86 4.95 5.71
CA ALA A 88 10.46 4.49 7.04
C ALA A 88 11.19 5.21 8.17
N ALA A 89 12.45 5.60 7.95
CA ALA A 89 13.24 6.35 8.93
C ALA A 89 12.76 7.81 9.08
N VAL A 90 12.29 8.43 7.99
CA VAL A 90 11.84 9.83 8.00
C VAL A 90 10.35 9.99 8.28
N SER A 91 9.53 8.99 7.93
CA SER A 91 8.08 8.99 8.11
C SER A 91 7.60 7.68 8.75
N PRO A 92 8.02 7.39 10.01
CA PRO A 92 7.69 6.13 10.67
C PRO A 92 6.17 5.92 10.85
N GLY A 93 5.37 6.99 10.87
CA GLY A 93 3.91 6.91 10.99
C GLY A 93 3.21 6.26 9.79
N CYS A 94 3.87 6.20 8.63
CA CYS A 94 3.34 5.53 7.43
C CYS A 94 3.80 4.06 7.32
N PHE A 95 4.48 3.54 8.34
CA PHE A 95 5.00 2.18 8.38
C PHE A 95 4.54 1.47 9.65
N LYS A 96 4.26 0.18 9.53
CA LYS A 96 3.92 -0.69 10.65
C LYS A 96 5.11 -0.77 11.59
N ALA A 97 4.87 -0.52 12.87
CA ALA A 97 5.87 -0.76 13.91
C ALA A 97 6.29 -2.24 13.86
N ARG A 98 7.57 -2.51 13.62
CA ARG A 98 8.13 -3.86 13.74
C ARG A 98 8.22 -4.20 15.22
N ILE A 99 7.12 -4.69 15.79
CA ILE A 99 7.11 -5.27 17.13
C ILE A 99 7.68 -6.68 16.99
N THR A 100 9.00 -6.82 17.11
CA THR A 100 9.62 -8.14 17.24
C THR A 100 9.13 -8.77 18.54
N PRO A 101 8.42 -9.92 18.52
CA PRO A 101 7.97 -10.56 19.76
C PRO A 101 9.19 -10.98 20.57
N GLY A 102 9.48 -10.25 21.66
CA GLY A 102 10.66 -10.45 22.49
C GLY A 102 11.59 -9.23 22.61
N SER A 103 11.38 -8.16 21.84
CA SER A 103 12.19 -6.94 21.99
C SER A 103 11.59 -6.02 23.07
N SER A 104 11.98 -6.27 24.33
CA SER A 104 11.92 -5.26 25.39
C SER A 104 13.13 -4.34 25.28
N ALA A 105 13.21 -3.57 24.20
CA ALA A 105 14.18 -2.50 24.07
C ALA A 105 13.44 -1.28 23.52
N GLY A 106 13.12 -0.37 24.44
CA GLY A 106 12.66 0.96 24.09
C GLY A 106 13.68 1.63 23.19
N THR A 107 13.25 2.06 22.01
CA THR A 107 13.84 3.23 21.35
C THR A 107 12.70 3.91 20.61
N ALA A 108 11.85 4.57 21.38
CA ALA A 108 11.10 5.71 20.87
C ALA A 108 12.14 6.74 20.40
N LEU A 109 12.34 6.84 19.10
CA LEU A 109 13.05 7.98 18.51
C LEU A 109 12.21 9.24 18.79
N GLN A 110 12.85 10.15 19.50
CA GLN A 110 12.32 11.37 20.10
C GLN A 110 11.64 12.31 19.09
N PRO A 111 10.58 13.04 19.48
CA PRO A 111 10.42 14.40 18.99
C PRO A 111 11.47 15.28 19.69
N ALA A 112 12.24 16.03 18.91
CA ALA A 112 13.19 17.01 19.42
C ALA A 112 12.46 18.07 20.28
N SER A 113 12.77 18.12 21.57
CA SER A 113 12.66 19.36 22.35
C SER A 113 13.51 19.29 23.61
N ALA A 114 14.09 20.45 23.89
CA ALA A 114 15.21 20.68 24.76
C ALA A 114 14.89 20.59 26.26
N ALA A 115 15.97 20.34 27.01
CA ALA A 115 16.22 20.76 28.38
C ALA A 115 15.47 20.05 29.53
N GLY A 116 16.26 19.49 30.46
CA GLY A 116 15.86 19.44 31.88
C GLY A 116 15.92 18.08 32.56
N SER A 117 17.13 17.66 32.95
CA SER A 117 17.51 17.13 34.28
C SER A 117 16.62 16.13 35.05
N ALA A 118 17.31 15.08 35.52
CA ALA A 118 17.14 14.32 36.77
C ALA A 118 16.22 13.08 36.80
N ALA A 119 16.89 11.93 36.95
CA ALA A 119 16.65 10.89 37.95
C ALA A 119 15.27 10.18 37.98
N GLU A 120 15.21 8.90 37.59
CA GLU A 120 15.30 7.77 38.54
C GLU A 120 15.02 6.45 37.81
N ASP A 121 15.97 5.53 37.99
CA ASP A 121 15.87 4.11 37.75
C ASP A 121 14.74 3.52 38.61
N ILE A 122 13.63 3.06 38.02
CA ILE A 122 12.75 2.09 38.68
C ILE A 122 12.42 0.97 37.68
N HIS A 123 13.42 0.11 37.50
CA HIS A 123 13.25 -1.22 36.96
C HIS A 123 12.53 -2.11 38.01
N GLY A 124 11.45 -2.77 37.60
CA GLY A 124 11.20 -4.15 38.05
C GLY A 124 10.40 -4.46 39.32
N ASP A 125 9.39 -3.67 39.75
CA ASP A 125 8.58 -4.13 40.93
C ASP A 125 7.13 -3.60 41.04
N ARG A 126 6.36 -3.61 39.94
CA ARG A 126 4.91 -3.26 39.99
C ARG A 126 3.97 -4.46 40.00
N ILE A 127 4.39 -5.62 39.47
CA ILE A 127 3.50 -6.78 39.29
C ILE A 127 3.25 -7.52 40.62
N ASN A 128 4.19 -7.52 41.56
CA ASN A 128 4.01 -8.16 42.87
C ASN A 128 3.14 -7.37 43.85
N ARG A 129 2.87 -6.07 43.61
CA ARG A 129 2.09 -5.25 44.55
C ARG A 129 0.58 -5.46 44.45
N ILE A 130 0.09 -6.06 43.36
CA ILE A 130 -1.34 -6.31 43.15
C ILE A 130 -1.81 -7.60 43.87
N ALA A 131 -0.89 -8.53 44.13
CA ALA A 131 -1.23 -9.85 44.69
C ALA A 131 -1.31 -9.92 46.23
N LEU A 132 -1.07 -8.81 46.95
CA LEU A 132 -1.02 -8.77 48.43
C LEU A 132 -2.10 -7.89 49.07
N SER A 133 -3.14 -7.49 48.33
CA SER A 133 -4.23 -6.64 48.86
C SER A 133 -5.61 -7.34 48.90
N ILE A 134 -5.66 -8.67 48.87
CA ILE A 134 -6.91 -9.46 48.96
C ILE A 134 -6.91 -10.35 50.21
N ASP A 135 -6.55 -9.83 51.38
CA ASP A 135 -6.75 -10.55 52.65
C ASP A 135 -6.83 -9.59 53.85
N HIS A 136 -7.80 -8.66 53.84
CA HIS A 136 -8.31 -8.01 55.05
C HIS A 136 -9.66 -7.34 54.75
N ALA A 137 -10.74 -8.11 54.82
CA ALA A 137 -12.07 -7.56 55.07
C ALA A 137 -12.22 -7.40 56.60
N PRO A 138 -12.40 -6.19 57.16
CA PRO A 138 -12.85 -6.07 58.53
C PRO A 138 -14.33 -6.46 58.59
N GLU A 139 -14.65 -7.47 59.42
CA GLU A 139 -16.03 -7.71 59.87
C GLU A 139 -16.57 -6.40 60.47
N ALA A 140 -17.63 -5.87 59.87
CA ALA A 140 -18.41 -4.79 60.46
C ALA A 140 -19.52 -5.41 61.31
N VAL A 141 -19.47 -5.03 62.59
CA VAL A 141 -20.40 -5.21 63.71
C VAL A 141 -21.88 -5.30 63.32
#